data_AF-A0A0G1T7A4-F1
#
_entry.id   AF-A0A0G1T7A4-F1
#
_cell.length_a   1.000
_cell.length_b   1.000
_cell.length_c   1.000
_cell.angle_alpha   90.00
_cell.angle_beta   90.00
_cell.angle_gamma   90.00
#
_symmetry.space_group_name_H-M   'P 1'
#
loop_
_entity.id
_entity.type
_entity.pdbx_description
1 polymer ?
#
loop_
_entity_poly.entity_id
_entity_poly.type
_entity_poly.pdbx_seq_one_letter_code
_entity_poly.pdbx_strand_id
1 'polypeptide(L)'
;MKKGFTIIESLVAVSILVVAVVGAMSAVQTGLSSYIYSKDQIIAFYLAQEGFEQIRNLRDENRLASRDWLYGVAQNSNDPCYFGEACIVDPVNTPAPTRCSGVGSCPYLRQDVATGFFGHDSSWSVTQFRREITLSSINADEIAVTVTVSWTKGIINRQFKARENLLNW
;
A
#
# COMPACT_ATOMS: atom_id res chain seq x y z
N MET A 1 55.01 -32.57 -30.08
CA MET A 1 54.79 -31.72 -28.88
C MET A 1 53.35 -31.23 -28.87
N LYS A 2 52.45 -31.81 -28.05
CA LYS A 2 51.04 -31.35 -27.88
C LYS A 2 50.49 -31.73 -26.48
N LYS A 3 51.17 -31.32 -25.40
CA LYS A 3 50.70 -31.59 -24.02
C LYS A 3 50.64 -30.36 -23.10
N GLY A 4 50.85 -29.15 -23.63
CA GLY A 4 50.77 -27.89 -22.88
C GLY A 4 49.54 -27.02 -23.17
N PHE A 5 48.69 -27.39 -24.14
CA PHE A 5 47.56 -26.56 -24.59
C PHE A 5 46.24 -26.80 -23.82
N THR A 6 46.09 -27.94 -23.14
CA THR A 6 44.81 -28.32 -22.49
C THR A 6 44.52 -27.59 -21.17
N ILE A 7 45.55 -27.13 -20.43
CA ILE A 7 45.35 -26.43 -19.14
C ILE A 7 44.94 -24.97 -19.36
N ILE A 8 45.56 -24.28 -20.33
CA ILE A 8 45.21 -22.89 -20.64
C ILE A 8 43.82 -22.85 -21.29
N GLU A 9 43.50 -23.80 -22.16
CA GLU A 9 42.18 -23.92 -22.77
C GLU A 9 41.08 -24.20 -21.74
N SER A 10 41.31 -25.08 -20.76
CA SER A 10 40.34 -25.33 -19.69
C SER A 10 40.19 -24.12 -18.75
N LEU A 11 41.27 -23.40 -18.46
CA LEU A 11 41.21 -22.15 -17.68
C LEU A 11 40.36 -21.09 -18.40
N VAL A 12 40.55 -20.93 -19.72
CA VAL A 12 39.75 -20.00 -20.53
C VAL A 12 38.30 -20.46 -20.63
N ALA A 13 38.04 -21.76 -20.79
CA ALA A 13 36.68 -22.29 -20.80
C ALA A 13 35.94 -22.04 -19.47
N VAL A 14 36.62 -22.27 -18.34
CA VAL A 14 36.06 -22.01 -17.01
C VAL A 14 35.83 -20.51 -16.79
N SER A 15 36.74 -19.64 -17.24
CA SER A 15 36.56 -18.19 -17.08
C SER A 15 35.36 -17.67 -17.87
N ILE A 16 35.17 -18.13 -19.10
CA ILE A 16 33.99 -17.80 -19.92
C ILE A 16 32.71 -18.32 -19.25
N LEU A 17 32.74 -19.55 -18.72
CA LEU A 17 31.60 -20.15 -18.01
C LEU A 17 31.22 -19.33 -16.78
N VAL A 18 32.20 -18.89 -15.98
CA VAL A 18 31.95 -18.06 -14.79
C VAL A 18 31.31 -16.73 -15.20
N VAL A 19 31.82 -16.06 -16.22
CA VAL A 19 31.24 -14.80 -16.73
C VAL A 19 29.80 -15.01 -17.20
N ALA A 20 29.53 -16.09 -17.94
CA ALA A 20 28.18 -16.40 -18.41
C ALA A 20 27.20 -16.66 -17.26
N VAL A 21 27.61 -17.44 -16.26
CA VAL A 21 26.77 -17.76 -15.09
C VAL A 21 26.50 -16.50 -14.25
N VAL A 22 27.52 -15.67 -14.01
CA VAL A 22 27.35 -14.41 -13.27
C VAL A 22 26.41 -13.47 -14.01
N GLY A 23 26.57 -13.31 -15.33
CA GLY A 23 25.68 -12.47 -16.14
C GLY A 23 24.22 -12.94 -16.07
N ALA A 24 23.98 -14.25 -16.19
CA ALA A 24 22.63 -14.82 -16.06
C ALA A 24 22.04 -14.60 -14.66
N MET A 25 22.81 -14.86 -13.60
CA MET A 25 22.39 -14.65 -12.21
C MET A 25 22.04 -13.18 -11.94
N SER A 26 22.84 -12.24 -12.43
CA SER A 26 22.56 -10.80 -12.30
C SER A 26 21.24 -10.42 -12.97
N ALA A 27 20.96 -10.92 -14.17
CA ALA A 27 19.69 -10.66 -14.86
C ALA A 27 18.49 -11.20 -14.05
N VAL A 28 18.58 -12.43 -13.54
CA VAL A 28 17.53 -13.02 -12.68
C VAL A 28 17.28 -12.19 -11.43
N GLN A 29 18.34 -11.74 -10.76
CA GLN A 29 18.22 -10.93 -9.54
C GLN A 29 17.49 -9.60 -9.82
N THR A 30 17.79 -8.95 -10.95
CA THR A 30 17.08 -7.73 -11.34
C THR A 30 15.61 -7.97 -11.66
N GLY A 31 15.30 -9.09 -12.35
CA GLY A 31 13.94 -9.50 -12.65
C GLY A 31 13.10 -9.77 -11.40
N LEU A 32 13.64 -10.51 -10.42
CA LEU A 32 12.98 -10.78 -9.14
C LEU A 32 12.74 -9.49 -8.34
N SER A 33 13.73 -8.60 -8.30
CA SER A 33 13.62 -7.31 -7.62
C SER A 33 12.51 -6.44 -8.24
N SER A 34 12.40 -6.44 -9.57
CA SER A 34 11.34 -5.74 -10.30
C SER A 34 9.97 -6.38 -10.07
N TYR A 35 9.88 -7.71 -10.10
CA TYR A 35 8.64 -8.45 -9.82
C TYR A 35 8.07 -8.12 -8.44
N ILE A 36 8.90 -8.17 -7.40
CA ILE A 36 8.47 -7.84 -6.02
C ILE A 36 7.96 -6.40 -5.95
N TYR A 37 8.67 -5.46 -6.59
CA TYR A 37 8.26 -4.06 -6.62
C TYR A 37 6.90 -3.88 -7.30
N SER A 38 6.72 -4.46 -8.49
CA SER A 38 5.45 -4.37 -9.24
C SER A 38 4.30 -5.03 -8.47
N LYS A 39 4.55 -6.17 -7.82
CA LYS A 39 3.57 -6.85 -6.97
C LYS A 39 3.10 -5.95 -5.83
N ASP A 40 4.04 -5.37 -5.08
CA ASP A 40 3.72 -4.50 -3.94
C ASP A 40 3.02 -3.22 -4.39
N GLN A 41 3.39 -2.67 -5.55
CA GLN A 41 2.71 -1.52 -6.16
C GLN A 41 1.24 -1.82 -6.49
N ILE A 42 0.95 -3.00 -7.03
CA ILE A 42 -0.42 -3.45 -7.33
C ILE A 42 -1.23 -3.62 -6.04
N ILE A 43 -0.63 -4.23 -5.01
CA ILE A 43 -1.29 -4.36 -3.70
C ILE A 43 -1.61 -2.98 -3.13
N ALA A 44 -0.66 -2.04 -3.14
CA ALA A 44 -0.87 -0.69 -2.66
C ALA A 44 -1.97 0.06 -3.44
N PHE A 45 -2.07 -0.15 -4.74
CA PHE A 45 -3.15 0.40 -5.58
C PHE A 45 -4.54 -0.11 -5.18
N TYR A 46 -4.69 -1.42 -4.94
CA TYR A 46 -5.96 -1.99 -4.50
C TYR A 46 -6.32 -1.57 -3.07
N LEU A 47 -5.34 -1.49 -2.16
CA LEU A 47 -5.56 -0.98 -0.80
C LEU A 47 -6.00 0.49 -0.78
N ALA A 48 -5.51 1.29 -1.72
CA ALA A 48 -5.93 2.67 -1.88
C ALA A 48 -7.37 2.78 -2.38
N GLN A 49 -7.73 2.00 -3.40
CA GLN A 49 -9.12 1.91 -3.90
C GLN A 49 -10.09 1.48 -2.80
N GLU A 50 -9.76 0.43 -2.04
CA GLU A 50 -10.58 0.00 -0.91
C GLU A 50 -10.82 1.13 0.11
N GLY A 51 -9.79 1.95 0.37
CA GLY A 51 -9.92 3.12 1.23
C GLY A 51 -10.92 4.15 0.67
N PHE A 52 -10.89 4.43 -0.63
CA PHE A 52 -11.87 5.33 -1.26
C PHE A 52 -13.29 4.78 -1.20
N GLU A 53 -13.47 3.49 -1.53
CA GLU A 53 -14.79 2.86 -1.50
C GLU A 53 -15.36 2.84 -0.09
N GLN A 54 -14.55 2.67 0.95
CA GLN A 54 -15.02 2.75 2.33
C GLN A 54 -15.52 4.15 2.71
N ILE A 55 -14.78 5.21 2.34
CA ILE A 55 -15.24 6.58 2.60
C ILE A 55 -16.51 6.89 1.80
N ARG A 56 -16.61 6.40 0.56
CA ARG A 56 -17.82 6.53 -0.27
C ARG A 56 -19.00 5.78 0.33
N ASN A 57 -18.79 4.56 0.81
CA ASN A 57 -19.82 3.75 1.46
C ASN A 57 -20.35 4.44 2.72
N LEU A 58 -19.46 5.00 3.57
CA LEU A 58 -19.86 5.75 4.76
C LEU A 58 -20.73 6.98 4.43
N ARG A 59 -20.35 7.73 3.39
CA ARG A 59 -21.20 8.82 2.87
C ARG A 59 -22.58 8.30 2.46
N ASP A 60 -22.62 7.21 1.69
CA ASP A 60 -23.87 6.66 1.16
C ASP A 60 -24.77 6.14 2.28
N GLU A 61 -24.20 5.46 3.27
CA GLU A 61 -24.90 5.04 4.48
C GLU A 61 -25.47 6.24 5.26
N ASN A 62 -24.69 7.32 5.41
CA ASN A 62 -25.17 8.54 6.06
C ASN A 62 -26.35 9.17 5.31
N ARG A 63 -26.32 9.17 3.97
CA ARG A 63 -27.44 9.64 3.15
C ARG A 63 -28.69 8.79 3.33
N LEU A 64 -28.55 7.47 3.29
CA LEU A 64 -29.67 6.54 3.53
C LEU A 64 -30.26 6.72 4.94
N ALA A 65 -29.42 7.06 5.92
CA ALA A 65 -29.82 7.34 7.30
C ALA A 65 -30.34 8.78 7.53
N SER A 66 -30.47 9.61 6.50
CA SER A 66 -30.85 11.04 6.60
C SER A 66 -29.98 11.85 7.56
N ARG A 67 -28.67 11.54 7.62
CA ARG A 67 -27.66 12.26 8.39
C ARG A 67 -26.86 13.20 7.50
N ASP A 68 -26.03 14.05 8.11
CA ASP A 68 -24.99 14.76 7.37
C ASP A 68 -24.09 13.77 6.64
N TRP A 69 -23.72 14.08 5.40
CA TRP A 69 -22.95 13.19 4.53
C TRP A 69 -21.56 12.83 5.09
N LEU A 70 -20.99 13.66 5.97
CA LEU A 70 -19.70 13.42 6.65
C LEU A 70 -19.85 12.98 8.10
N TYR A 71 -21.07 12.62 8.54
CA TYR A 71 -21.32 12.15 9.91
C TYR A 71 -20.38 10.98 10.28
N GLY A 72 -19.66 11.11 11.40
CA GLY A 72 -18.72 10.09 11.88
C GLY A 72 -17.43 9.97 11.06
N VAL A 73 -17.23 10.85 10.07
CA VAL A 73 -16.03 10.91 9.23
C VAL A 73 -15.27 12.21 9.48
N ALA A 74 -15.89 13.35 9.19
CA ALA A 74 -15.27 14.67 9.27
C ALA A 74 -16.24 15.84 9.54
N GLN A 75 -17.46 15.56 10.00
CA GLN A 75 -18.45 16.60 10.31
C GLN A 75 -18.00 17.46 11.51
N ASN A 76 -17.45 16.84 12.54
CA ASN A 76 -17.01 17.50 13.77
C ASN A 76 -15.49 17.44 13.92
N SER A 77 -14.88 18.39 14.62
CA SER A 77 -13.43 18.43 14.87
C SER A 77 -12.87 17.17 15.53
N ASN A 78 -13.72 16.48 16.31
CA ASN A 78 -13.36 15.25 17.01
C ASN A 78 -13.50 14.00 16.14
N ASP A 79 -14.10 14.11 14.95
CA ASP A 79 -14.31 12.96 14.07
C ASP A 79 -12.98 12.38 13.58
N PRO A 80 -12.88 11.06 13.39
CA PRO A 80 -11.61 10.38 13.16
C PRO A 80 -10.80 10.89 11.97
N CYS A 81 -11.47 11.27 10.89
CA CYS A 81 -10.88 11.73 9.64
C CYS A 81 -11.06 13.23 9.43
N TYR A 82 -11.22 14.01 10.50
CA TYR A 82 -11.42 15.46 10.39
C TYR A 82 -10.33 16.13 9.53
N PHE A 83 -10.65 17.27 8.92
CA PHE A 83 -9.75 17.92 7.97
C PHE A 83 -8.37 18.22 8.58
N GLY A 84 -7.31 17.76 7.92
CA GLY A 84 -5.93 17.85 8.41
C GLY A 84 -5.47 16.69 9.30
N GLU A 85 -6.37 15.77 9.63
CA GLU A 85 -6.09 14.57 10.42
C GLU A 85 -5.95 13.34 9.52
N ALA A 86 -5.40 12.27 10.10
CA ALA A 86 -5.22 10.99 9.45
C ALA A 86 -6.05 9.92 10.15
N CYS A 87 -6.68 9.06 9.35
CA CYS A 87 -7.48 7.95 9.86
C CYS A 87 -7.25 6.67 9.06
N ILE A 88 -7.71 5.57 9.66
CA ILE A 88 -7.82 4.25 9.05
C ILE A 88 -9.28 3.85 8.94
N VAL A 89 -9.55 2.91 8.04
CA VAL A 89 -10.83 2.20 7.90
C VAL A 89 -10.52 0.71 7.88
N ASP A 90 -11.40 -0.11 8.47
CA ASP A 90 -11.32 -1.57 8.46
C ASP A 90 -12.63 -2.15 7.91
N PRO A 91 -12.66 -2.54 6.62
CA PRO A 91 -13.89 -2.99 5.98
C PRO A 91 -14.43 -4.32 6.55
N VAL A 92 -13.61 -5.09 7.26
CA VAL A 92 -13.97 -6.44 7.71
C VAL A 92 -14.59 -6.42 9.10
N ASN A 93 -14.01 -5.64 10.01
CA ASN A 93 -14.38 -5.70 11.43
C ASN A 93 -15.13 -4.47 11.93
N THR A 94 -14.78 -3.28 11.43
CA THR A 94 -15.33 -2.01 11.92
C THR A 94 -15.46 -1.01 10.77
N PRO A 95 -16.65 -0.85 10.15
CA PRO A 95 -16.82 0.08 9.03
C PRO A 95 -16.59 1.53 9.45
N ALA A 96 -16.69 1.85 10.76
CA ALA A 96 -16.41 3.17 11.29
C ALA A 96 -14.90 3.52 11.20
N PRO A 97 -14.54 4.72 10.73
CA PRO A 97 -13.16 5.16 10.71
C PRO A 97 -12.56 5.28 12.11
N THR A 98 -11.26 5.10 12.24
CA THR A 98 -10.52 5.27 13.50
C THR A 98 -9.36 6.22 13.32
N ARG A 99 -9.18 7.14 14.27
CA ARG A 99 -8.15 8.19 14.20
C ARG A 99 -6.77 7.59 14.40
N CYS A 100 -5.81 8.01 13.58
CA CYS A 100 -4.41 7.68 13.80
C CYS A 100 -3.79 8.57 14.89
N SER A 101 -2.65 8.19 15.47
CA SER A 101 -1.94 9.02 16.44
C SER A 101 -1.41 10.35 15.85
N GLY A 102 -1.53 10.53 14.54
CA GLY A 102 -1.14 11.71 13.77
C GLY A 102 -0.92 11.35 12.30
N VAL A 103 -0.79 12.37 11.45
CA VAL A 103 -0.42 12.20 10.04
C VAL A 103 0.97 11.55 9.95
N GLY A 104 1.11 10.55 9.09
CA GLY A 104 2.28 9.70 8.95
C GLY A 104 2.42 8.60 10.02
N SER A 105 1.49 8.50 10.97
CA SER A 105 1.59 7.61 12.14
C SER A 105 0.51 6.54 12.22
N CYS A 106 -0.24 6.29 11.14
CA CYS A 106 -1.23 5.21 11.09
C CYS A 106 -0.58 3.82 11.23
N PRO A 107 -1.24 2.85 11.89
CA PRO A 107 -0.70 1.52 12.12
C PRO A 107 -0.49 0.72 10.83
N TYR A 108 0.37 -0.30 10.89
CA TYR A 108 0.51 -1.26 9.79
C TYR A 108 -0.80 -2.02 9.57
N LEU A 109 -1.12 -2.25 8.30
CA LEU A 109 -2.15 -3.20 7.91
C LEU A 109 -1.70 -4.61 8.24
N ARG A 110 -2.65 -5.43 8.61
CA ARG A 110 -2.50 -6.86 8.85
C ARG A 110 -3.30 -7.61 7.81
N GLN A 111 -2.89 -8.86 7.53
CA GLN A 111 -3.54 -9.70 6.54
C GLN A 111 -3.95 -11.04 7.16
N ASP A 112 -5.20 -11.43 6.88
CA ASP A 112 -5.68 -12.77 7.16
C ASP A 112 -5.05 -13.76 6.18
N VAL A 113 -4.41 -14.80 6.71
CA VAL A 113 -3.79 -15.85 5.89
C VAL A 113 -4.82 -16.79 5.25
N ALA A 114 -6.04 -16.86 5.79
CA ALA A 114 -7.10 -17.72 5.27
C ALA A 114 -7.85 -17.07 4.11
N THR A 115 -8.29 -15.82 4.29
CA THR A 115 -9.10 -15.10 3.28
C THR A 115 -8.29 -14.16 2.39
N GLY A 116 -7.10 -13.73 2.83
CA GLY A 116 -6.28 -12.74 2.13
C GLY A 116 -6.72 -11.28 2.36
N PHE A 117 -7.75 -11.04 3.17
CA PHE A 117 -8.22 -9.69 3.48
C PHE A 117 -7.18 -8.88 4.26
N PHE A 118 -7.20 -7.57 4.05
CA PHE A 118 -6.39 -6.60 4.79
C PHE A 118 -7.26 -5.83 5.78
N GLY A 119 -6.70 -5.55 6.95
CA GLY A 119 -7.41 -4.87 8.03
C GLY A 119 -6.50 -4.60 9.22
N HIS A 120 -7.10 -4.41 10.39
CA HIS A 120 -6.41 -4.08 11.63
C HIS A 120 -6.67 -5.09 12.76
N ASP A 121 -7.24 -6.24 12.44
CA ASP A 121 -7.42 -7.35 13.39
C ASP A 121 -6.07 -7.80 13.99
N SER A 122 -5.97 -7.76 15.31
CA SER A 122 -4.74 -8.08 16.03
C SER A 122 -4.34 -9.56 15.94
N SER A 123 -5.25 -10.46 15.57
CA SER A 123 -5.00 -11.88 15.31
C SER A 123 -4.34 -12.13 13.94
N TRP A 124 -4.40 -11.16 13.02
CA TRP A 124 -3.87 -11.29 11.66
C TRP A 124 -2.37 -10.96 11.58
N SER A 125 -1.72 -11.43 10.52
CA SER A 125 -0.28 -11.28 10.32
C SER A 125 0.07 -9.85 9.89
N VAL A 126 1.05 -9.22 10.56
CA VAL A 126 1.49 -7.85 10.21
C VAL A 126 2.11 -7.81 8.83
N THR A 127 1.72 -6.83 8.02
CA THR A 127 2.28 -6.58 6.69
C THR A 127 3.20 -5.36 6.69
N GLN A 128 3.93 -5.17 5.58
CA GLN A 128 4.77 -3.98 5.36
C GLN A 128 3.97 -2.72 5.02
N PHE A 129 2.67 -2.84 4.73
CA PHE A 129 1.86 -1.73 4.24
C PHE A 129 1.27 -0.91 5.39
N ARG A 130 1.31 0.40 5.28
CA ARG A 130 0.49 1.33 6.06
C ARG A 130 -0.44 2.04 5.10
N ARG A 131 -1.72 2.12 5.45
CA ARG A 131 -2.70 2.93 4.75
C ARG A 131 -3.08 4.12 5.63
N GLU A 132 -3.12 5.28 5.01
CA GLU A 132 -3.53 6.52 5.63
C GLU A 132 -4.54 7.22 4.74
N ILE A 133 -5.65 7.65 5.34
CA ILE A 133 -6.67 8.47 4.69
C ILE A 133 -6.63 9.85 5.31
N THR A 134 -6.54 10.88 4.46
CA THR A 134 -6.57 12.28 4.85
C THR A 134 -7.62 13.01 4.03
N LEU A 135 -8.38 13.89 4.68
CA LEU A 135 -9.43 14.67 4.04
C LEU A 135 -9.06 16.15 4.02
N SER A 136 -9.47 16.84 2.95
CA SER A 136 -9.38 18.29 2.83
C SER A 136 -10.70 18.84 2.28
N SER A 137 -11.23 19.90 2.91
CA SER A 137 -12.43 20.57 2.42
C SER A 137 -12.08 21.40 1.18
N ILE A 138 -12.88 21.27 0.12
CA ILE A 138 -12.80 22.11 -1.07
C ILE A 138 -13.86 23.21 -0.97
N ASN A 139 -15.11 22.81 -0.71
CA ASN A 139 -16.24 23.69 -0.45
C ASN A 139 -17.27 22.96 0.46
N ALA A 140 -18.47 23.52 0.63
CA ALA A 140 -19.50 22.93 1.50
C ALA A 140 -20.02 21.57 1.01
N ASP A 141 -19.94 21.31 -0.30
CA ASP A 141 -20.51 20.14 -0.97
C ASP A 141 -19.44 19.22 -1.59
N GLU A 142 -18.17 19.46 -1.30
CA GLU A 142 -17.06 18.74 -1.90
C GLU A 142 -15.85 18.64 -0.96
N ILE A 143 -15.33 17.43 -0.81
CA ILE A 143 -14.08 17.14 -0.13
C ILE A 143 -13.12 16.43 -1.08
N ALA A 144 -11.83 16.64 -0.87
CA ALA A 144 -10.80 15.78 -1.44
C ALA A 144 -10.40 14.71 -0.44
N VAL A 145 -10.60 13.47 -0.83
CA VAL A 145 -10.12 12.27 -0.14
C VAL A 145 -8.75 11.94 -0.72
N THR A 146 -7.75 11.77 0.14
CA THR A 146 -6.41 11.36 -0.26
C THR A 146 -6.03 10.11 0.50
N VAL A 147 -5.81 9.02 -0.24
CA VAL A 147 -5.35 7.75 0.32
C VAL A 147 -3.87 7.56 -0.02
N THR A 148 -3.05 7.39 1.01
CA THR A 148 -1.63 7.13 0.90
C THR A 148 -1.34 5.75 1.45
N VAL A 149 -0.76 4.88 0.63
CA VAL A 149 -0.27 3.57 1.05
C VAL A 149 1.25 3.58 0.98
N SER A 150 1.92 3.34 2.10
CA SER A 150 3.37 3.32 2.21
C SER A 150 3.89 1.94 2.63
N TRP A 151 5.06 1.57 2.13
CA TRP A 151 5.74 0.32 2.50
C TRP A 151 7.25 0.48 2.34
N THR A 152 8.01 -0.45 2.91
CA THR A 152 9.48 -0.41 2.88
C THR A 152 10.04 -1.59 2.12
N LYS A 153 10.98 -1.32 1.20
CA LYS A 153 11.79 -2.35 0.54
C LYS A 153 13.22 -2.24 1.06
N GLY A 154 13.49 -2.92 2.17
CA GLY A 154 14.74 -2.76 2.92
C GLY A 154 14.83 -1.36 3.53
N ILE A 155 15.80 -0.55 3.08
CA ILE A 155 16.03 0.82 3.58
C ILE A 155 15.20 1.86 2.79
N ILE A 156 14.64 1.47 1.64
CA ILE A 156 13.94 2.41 0.75
C ILE A 156 12.46 2.43 1.11
N ASN A 157 11.97 3.59 1.52
CA ASN A 157 10.54 3.86 1.67
C ASN A 157 9.91 4.10 0.31
N ARG A 158 8.78 3.44 0.06
CA ARG A 158 7.95 3.58 -1.13
C ARG A 158 6.56 4.03 -0.71
N GLN A 159 5.89 4.74 -1.62
CA GLN A 159 4.52 5.15 -1.42
C GLN A 159 3.74 5.12 -2.73
N PHE A 160 2.47 4.79 -2.61
CA PHE A 160 1.44 4.99 -3.62
C PHE A 160 0.45 6.00 -3.03
N LYS A 161 0.17 7.08 -3.77
CA LYS A 161 -0.72 8.14 -3.31
C LYS A 161 -1.73 8.44 -4.41
N ALA A 162 -3.00 8.38 -4.06
CA ALA A 162 -4.09 8.72 -4.94
C ALA A 162 -5.00 9.75 -4.25
N ARG A 163 -5.70 10.54 -5.05
CA ARG A 163 -6.68 11.51 -4.60
C ARG A 163 -7.94 11.38 -5.45
N GLU A 164 -9.08 11.37 -4.79
CA GLU A 164 -10.40 11.47 -5.41
C GLU A 164 -11.17 12.61 -4.76
N ASN A 165 -12.08 13.22 -5.51
CA ASN A 165 -13.03 14.18 -4.95
C ASN A 165 -14.33 13.44 -4.65
N LEU A 166 -14.87 13.67 -3.45
CA LEU A 166 -16.14 13.15 -3.01
C LEU A 166 -17.12 14.31 -2.86
N LEU A 167 -18.27 14.17 -3.51
CA LEU A 167 -19.30 15.20 -3.57
C LEU A 167 -20.49 14.84 -2.67
N ASN A 168 -21.15 15.89 -2.18
CA ASN A 168 -22.37 15.88 -1.39
C ASN A 168 -23.61 15.87 -2.31
N TRP A 169 -23.89 14.74 -2.97
CA TRP A 169 -25.14 14.52 -3.73
C TRP A 169 -25.92 13.31 -3.20
#